data_AF-A0A8T5Q459-F1
#
_entry.id   AF-A0A8T5Q459-F1
#
_cell.length_a   1.000
_cell.length_b   1.000
_cell.length_c   1.000
_cell.angle_alpha   90.00
_cell.angle_beta   90.00
_cell.angle_gamma   90.00
#
_symmetry.space_group_name_H-M   'P 1'
#
loop_
_entity.id
_entity.type
_entity.pdbx_description
1 polymer ?
#
loop_
_entity_poly.entity_id
_entity_poly.type
_entity_poly.pdbx_seq_one_letter_code
_entity_poly.pdbx_strand_id
1 'polypeptide(L)'
;MRLILSFSIIGILILSSCASLSGDPFGKAPPETYPPNCGPENRYKFDATISSKEDFINFIKTHEINEWVRLDDYKDESKEVQWDKVLAAIKTENIGGRTVYILNYNPIFEGEGYYQMCSGFTLKMTNDGHVSVYGCCGK
;
A
#
# COMPACT_ATOMS: atom_id res chain seq x y z
N MET A 1 -50.03 14.79 -47.43
CA MET A 1 -49.25 13.54 -47.59
C MET A 1 -48.06 13.62 -46.66
N ARG A 2 -47.96 12.69 -45.69
CA ARG A 2 -46.91 12.64 -44.64
C ARG A 2 -45.56 12.23 -45.25
N LEU A 3 -44.43 12.71 -44.71
CA LEU A 3 -43.14 12.00 -44.58
C LEU A 3 -42.19 12.82 -43.68
N ILE A 4 -42.18 12.56 -42.36
CA ILE A 4 -41.17 11.81 -41.58
C ILE A 4 -39.79 12.52 -41.51
N LEU A 5 -39.52 13.11 -40.33
CA LEU A 5 -38.22 13.57 -39.86
C LEU A 5 -37.30 12.36 -39.62
N SER A 6 -36.12 12.37 -40.24
CA SER A 6 -35.02 11.45 -39.88
C SER A 6 -34.08 12.13 -38.90
N PHE A 7 -34.15 11.74 -37.63
CA PHE A 7 -33.16 12.05 -36.62
C PHE A 7 -32.04 11.01 -36.68
N SER A 8 -30.84 11.40 -37.13
CA SER A 8 -29.63 10.59 -36.97
C SER A 8 -29.07 10.82 -35.57
N ILE A 9 -29.39 9.90 -34.66
CA ILE A 9 -28.76 9.79 -33.34
C ILE A 9 -27.42 9.09 -33.55
N ILE A 10 -26.32 9.85 -33.54
CA ILE A 10 -24.98 9.27 -33.39
C ILE A 10 -24.81 8.95 -31.91
N GLY A 11 -25.13 7.70 -31.57
CA GLY A 11 -24.91 7.14 -30.25
C GLY A 11 -23.42 7.09 -29.95
N ILE A 12 -22.98 7.95 -29.04
CA ILE A 12 -21.69 7.85 -28.38
C ILE A 12 -21.74 6.59 -27.48
N LEU A 13 -21.10 5.51 -27.94
CA LEU A 13 -20.87 4.32 -27.13
C LEU A 13 -19.60 4.55 -26.30
N ILE A 14 -19.71 5.28 -25.20
CA ILE A 14 -18.69 5.23 -24.14
C ILE A 14 -18.90 3.90 -23.43
N LEU A 15 -18.12 2.88 -23.86
CA LEU A 15 -17.87 1.69 -23.07
C LEU A 15 -17.06 2.12 -21.84
N SER A 16 -17.76 2.68 -20.84
CA SER A 16 -17.25 2.74 -19.48
C SER A 16 -17.29 1.30 -18.97
N SER A 17 -16.21 0.57 -19.22
CA SER A 17 -15.89 -0.62 -18.45
C SER A 17 -15.73 -0.16 -17.01
N CYS A 18 -16.83 -0.16 -16.26
CA CYS A 18 -16.85 -0.06 -14.82
C CYS A 18 -16.17 -1.35 -14.32
N ALA A 19 -14.84 -1.36 -14.37
CA ALA A 19 -14.05 -2.30 -13.61
C ALA A 19 -14.55 -2.13 -12.18
N SER A 20 -15.15 -3.18 -11.64
CA SER A 20 -15.62 -3.21 -10.26
C SER A 20 -14.41 -2.97 -9.39
N LEU A 21 -14.15 -1.70 -9.04
CA LEU A 21 -13.27 -1.36 -7.95
C LEU A 21 -13.86 -2.11 -6.77
N SER A 22 -13.15 -3.13 -6.31
CA SER A 22 -13.34 -3.62 -4.97
C SER A 22 -13.47 -2.39 -4.05
N GLY A 23 -14.51 -2.31 -3.22
CA GLY A 23 -14.66 -1.22 -2.24
C GLY A 23 -13.45 -1.11 -1.31
N ASP A 24 -12.59 -2.12 -1.34
CA ASP A 24 -11.29 -2.19 -0.70
C ASP A 24 -10.34 -1.04 -1.10
N PRO A 25 -9.71 -0.37 -0.12
CA PRO A 25 -8.76 0.71 -0.37
C PRO A 25 -7.53 0.29 -1.17
N PHE A 26 -7.17 -0.99 -1.16
CA PHE A 26 -6.02 -1.57 -1.86
C PHE A 26 -6.42 -2.43 -3.06
N GLY A 27 -7.68 -2.34 -3.50
CA GLY A 27 -8.21 -3.04 -4.68
C GLY A 27 -8.46 -4.54 -4.48
N LYS A 28 -8.04 -5.10 -3.34
CA LYS A 28 -8.30 -6.50 -2.97
C LYS A 28 -8.34 -6.65 -1.45
N ALA A 29 -9.31 -7.43 -0.97
CA ALA A 29 -9.34 -7.85 0.41
C ALA A 29 -8.13 -8.76 0.73
N PRO A 30 -7.66 -8.80 2.00
CA PRO A 30 -6.70 -9.80 2.42
C PRO A 30 -7.25 -11.20 2.19
N PRO A 31 -6.39 -12.20 1.91
CA PRO A 31 -6.84 -13.58 1.81
C PRO A 31 -7.37 -14.09 3.16
N GLU A 32 -8.38 -14.97 3.12
CA GLU A 32 -8.92 -15.61 4.34
C GLU A 32 -7.92 -16.61 4.96
N THR A 33 -7.04 -17.18 4.13
CA THR A 33 -5.98 -18.10 4.53
C THR A 33 -4.62 -17.58 4.10
N TYR A 34 -3.68 -17.54 5.03
CA TYR A 34 -2.31 -17.08 4.78
C TYR A 34 -1.38 -18.26 4.54
N PRO A 35 -0.35 -18.11 3.68
CA PRO A 35 0.70 -19.11 3.56
C PRO A 35 1.36 -19.40 4.93
N PRO A 36 1.91 -20.63 5.15
CA PRO A 36 2.42 -21.05 6.46
C PRO A 36 3.50 -20.14 7.08
N ASN A 37 4.20 -19.36 6.26
CA ASN A 37 5.27 -18.46 6.69
C ASN A 37 4.86 -16.98 6.64
N CYS A 38 3.58 -16.67 6.44
CA CYS A 38 3.10 -15.29 6.35
C CYS A 38 2.11 -15.00 7.47
N GLY A 39 2.31 -13.86 8.13
CA GLY A 39 1.36 -13.36 9.10
C GLY A 39 0.11 -12.78 8.43
N PRO A 40 -0.93 -12.46 9.21
CA PRO A 40 -2.08 -11.76 8.68
C PRO A 40 -1.69 -10.36 8.15
N GLU A 41 -2.42 -9.87 7.15
CA GLU A 41 -2.33 -8.47 6.73
C GLU A 41 -3.05 -7.58 7.75
N ASN A 42 -2.30 -6.75 8.46
CA ASN A 42 -2.85 -5.80 9.43
C ASN A 42 -3.27 -4.52 8.71
N ARG A 43 -4.48 -4.03 8.99
CA ARG A 43 -5.04 -2.85 8.32
C ARG A 43 -5.53 -1.83 9.32
N TYR A 44 -5.29 -0.57 9.01
CA TYR A 44 -5.62 0.56 9.85
C TYR A 44 -6.16 1.71 9.00
N LYS A 45 -6.89 2.63 9.64
CA LYS A 45 -7.34 3.87 9.03
C LYS A 45 -6.95 5.02 9.93
N PHE A 46 -6.16 5.94 9.39
CA PHE A 46 -5.77 7.17 10.04
C PHE A 46 -6.48 8.35 9.38
N ASP A 47 -6.76 9.39 10.16
CA ASP A 47 -7.20 10.69 9.61
C ASP A 47 -5.97 11.46 9.12
N ALA A 48 -5.42 11.01 7.99
CA ALA A 48 -4.22 11.56 7.38
C ALA A 48 -4.40 11.67 5.87
N THR A 49 -4.06 12.84 5.32
CA THR A 49 -3.99 13.06 3.87
C THR A 49 -2.53 12.99 3.43
N ILE A 50 -2.23 12.08 2.51
CA ILE A 50 -0.88 11.87 1.98
C ILE A 50 -0.87 12.27 0.52
N SER A 51 -0.13 13.34 0.20
CA SER A 51 -0.06 13.89 -1.16
C SER A 51 1.27 13.60 -1.86
N SER A 52 2.28 13.15 -1.11
CA SER A 52 3.64 12.97 -1.59
C SER A 52 4.35 11.81 -0.87
N LYS A 53 5.53 11.41 -1.39
CA LYS A 53 6.36 10.41 -0.71
C LYS A 53 6.93 10.97 0.60
N GLU A 54 7.18 12.27 0.62
CA GLU A 54 7.66 13.03 1.77
C GLU A 54 6.62 13.05 2.89
N ASP A 55 5.33 13.26 2.56
CA ASP A 55 4.23 13.15 3.52
C ASP A 55 4.14 11.74 4.10
N PHE A 56 4.31 10.72 3.25
CA PHE A 56 4.31 9.32 3.69
C PHE A 56 5.47 9.03 4.66
N ILE A 57 6.68 9.56 4.40
CA ILE A 57 7.81 9.46 5.36
C ILE A 57 7.51 10.21 6.64
N ASN A 58 6.97 11.43 6.56
CA ASN A 58 6.65 12.24 7.73
C ASN A 58 5.60 11.53 8.58
N PHE A 59 4.64 10.86 7.96
CA PHE A 59 3.68 10.00 8.64
C PHE A 59 4.37 8.85 9.40
N ILE A 60 5.26 8.10 8.74
CA ILE A 60 6.04 7.01 9.39
C ILE A 60 6.86 7.54 10.58
N LYS A 61 7.50 8.72 10.43
CA LYS A 61 8.31 9.35 11.50
C LYS A 61 7.49 9.77 12.71
N THR A 62 6.26 10.24 12.51
CA THR A 62 5.45 10.90 13.54
C THR A 62 4.48 9.97 14.24
N HIS A 63 4.03 8.92 13.56
CA HIS A 63 3.12 7.96 14.14
C HIS A 63 3.91 6.80 14.74
N GLU A 64 3.51 6.30 15.90
CA GLU A 64 4.09 5.14 16.60
C GLU A 64 3.86 3.81 15.85
N ILE A 65 3.77 3.84 14.52
CA ILE A 65 3.86 2.65 13.68
C ILE A 65 5.24 2.00 13.82
N ASN A 66 6.20 2.68 14.43
CA ASN A 66 7.53 2.18 14.77
C ASN A 66 7.53 0.82 15.50
N GLU A 67 6.46 0.46 16.22
CA GLU A 67 6.35 -0.89 16.80
C GLU A 67 6.17 -2.00 15.74
N TRP A 68 5.54 -1.70 14.60
CA TRP A 68 5.30 -2.66 13.50
C TRP A 68 6.20 -2.44 12.27
N VAL A 69 6.78 -1.25 12.15
CA VAL A 69 7.60 -0.81 11.02
C VAL A 69 9.03 -0.64 11.51
N ARG A 70 9.77 -1.75 11.56
CA ARG A 70 11.20 -1.76 11.90
C ARG A 70 12.03 -1.73 10.61
N LEU A 71 12.51 -0.55 10.26
CA LEU A 71 13.27 -0.29 9.03
C LEU A 71 14.75 -0.67 9.17
N ASP A 72 15.04 -1.86 9.70
CA ASP A 72 16.40 -2.26 10.07
C ASP A 72 17.35 -2.34 8.85
N ASP A 73 16.85 -2.69 7.67
CA ASP A 73 17.60 -2.69 6.40
C ASP A 73 17.86 -1.28 5.82
N TYR A 74 17.24 -0.25 6.39
CA TYR A 74 17.49 1.15 6.08
C TYR A 74 18.39 1.85 7.10
N LYS A 75 18.86 1.14 8.13
CA LYS A 75 19.78 1.71 9.12
C LYS A 75 21.22 1.71 8.62
N ASP A 76 21.99 2.70 9.05
CA ASP A 76 23.44 2.72 8.87
C ASP A 76 24.18 2.00 10.01
N GLU A 77 25.51 2.11 10.02
CA GLU A 77 26.37 1.54 11.06
C GLU A 77 26.09 2.15 12.45
N SER A 78 25.63 3.41 12.50
CA SER A 78 25.21 4.11 13.72
C SER A 78 23.81 3.70 14.19
N LYS A 79 23.16 2.75 13.50
CA LYS A 79 21.79 2.30 13.74
C LYS A 79 20.72 3.37 13.50
N GLU A 80 21.06 4.44 12.79
CA GLU A 80 20.12 5.50 12.41
C GLU A 80 19.48 5.21 11.06
N VAL A 81 18.17 5.46 10.96
CA VAL A 81 17.44 5.27 9.70
C VAL A 81 17.88 6.31 8.68
N GLN A 82 18.37 5.83 7.53
CA GLN A 82 18.78 6.64 6.40
C GLN A 82 17.55 7.03 5.58
N TRP A 83 16.88 8.13 5.96
CA TRP A 83 15.60 8.54 5.37
C TRP A 83 15.64 8.80 3.87
N ASP A 84 16.78 9.22 3.32
CA ASP A 84 16.95 9.39 1.87
C ASP A 84 16.87 8.05 1.13
N LYS A 85 17.40 6.97 1.73
CA LYS A 85 17.26 5.60 1.17
C LYS A 85 15.81 5.13 1.24
N VAL A 86 15.09 5.44 2.32
CA VAL A 86 13.66 5.14 2.45
C VAL A 86 12.88 5.88 1.36
N LEU A 87 13.15 7.17 1.16
CA LEU A 87 12.51 8.01 0.14
C LEU A 87 12.69 7.45 -1.27
N ALA A 88 13.92 7.05 -1.60
CA ALA A 88 14.23 6.43 -2.88
C ALA A 88 13.53 5.08 -3.07
N ALA A 89 13.30 4.31 -2.00
CA ALA A 89 12.68 2.99 -2.06
C ALA A 89 11.15 3.00 -2.15
N ILE A 90 10.50 4.12 -1.81
CA ILE A 90 9.04 4.23 -1.90
C ILE A 90 8.58 4.15 -3.35
N LYS A 91 7.66 3.23 -3.61
CA LYS A 91 6.95 3.09 -4.89
C LYS A 91 5.56 3.70 -4.79
N THR A 92 4.99 4.07 -5.93
CA THR A 92 3.63 4.60 -6.02
C THR A 92 2.84 3.82 -7.06
N GLU A 93 1.65 3.39 -6.69
CA GLU A 93 0.70 2.71 -7.57
C GLU A 93 -0.62 3.49 -7.59
N ASN A 94 -1.37 3.40 -8.69
CA ASN A 94 -2.75 3.89 -8.74
C ASN A 94 -3.69 2.69 -8.69
N ILE A 95 -4.50 2.60 -7.64
CA ILE A 95 -5.48 1.54 -7.45
C ILE A 95 -6.85 2.18 -7.31
N GLY A 96 -7.70 1.99 -8.31
CA GLY A 96 -9.06 2.50 -8.26
C GLY A 96 -9.12 4.04 -8.12
N GLY A 97 -8.25 4.76 -8.81
CA GLY A 97 -8.18 6.22 -8.73
C GLY A 97 -7.55 6.76 -7.45
N ARG A 98 -7.10 5.91 -6.52
CA ARG A 98 -6.34 6.29 -5.32
C ARG A 98 -4.85 6.09 -5.55
N THR A 99 -4.04 7.01 -5.06
CA THR A 99 -2.60 6.82 -5.00
C THR A 99 -2.26 5.98 -3.79
N VAL A 100 -1.45 4.94 -3.98
CA VAL A 100 -0.96 4.05 -2.94
C VAL A 100 0.56 4.14 -2.88
N TYR A 101 1.08 4.57 -1.74
CA TYR A 101 2.51 4.60 -1.42
C TYR A 101 2.91 3.25 -0.82
N ILE A 102 4.02 2.69 -1.29
CA ILE A 102 4.44 1.34 -0.95
C ILE A 102 5.91 1.34 -0.55
N LEU A 103 6.21 0.82 0.63
CA LEU A 103 7.56 0.59 1.13
C LEU A 103 7.73 -0.89 1.43
N ASN A 104 8.79 -1.49 0.90
CA ASN A 104 9.20 -2.84 1.30
C ASN A 104 10.39 -2.71 2.22
N TYR A 105 10.44 -3.52 3.28
CA TYR A 105 11.50 -3.45 4.29
C TYR A 105 11.72 -4.82 4.94
N ASN A 106 12.84 -4.95 5.63
CA ASN A 106 13.25 -6.18 6.29
C ASN A 106 13.63 -5.90 7.76
N PRO A 107 12.70 -6.14 8.70
CA PRO A 107 12.98 -6.02 10.13
C PRO A 107 13.92 -7.14 10.59
N ILE A 108 14.81 -6.84 11.54
CA ILE A 108 15.71 -7.82 12.16
C ILE A 108 15.20 -8.12 13.57
N PHE A 109 14.65 -9.31 13.78
CA PHE A 109 14.18 -9.75 15.10
C PHE A 109 15.33 -10.43 15.86
N GLU A 110 15.90 -9.71 16.84
CA GLU A 110 16.90 -10.27 17.75
C GLU A 110 16.20 -11.06 18.87
N GLY A 111 16.42 -12.37 18.91
CA GLY A 111 15.88 -13.29 19.92
C GLY A 111 16.05 -14.75 19.51
N GLU A 112 16.23 -15.66 20.47
CA GLU A 112 16.22 -17.11 20.18
C GLU A 112 14.78 -17.59 19.93
N GLY A 113 14.48 -17.91 18.67
CA GLY A 113 13.16 -18.37 18.26
C GLY A 113 12.89 -18.14 16.78
N TYR A 114 11.87 -18.83 16.26
CA TYR A 114 11.43 -18.98 14.86
C TYR A 114 11.27 -17.68 14.03
N TYR A 115 11.41 -16.50 14.64
CA TYR A 115 11.23 -15.17 14.03
C TYR A 115 12.51 -14.57 13.41
N GLN A 116 13.69 -15.18 13.59
CA GLN A 116 14.95 -14.68 13.01
C GLN A 116 14.97 -14.62 11.47
N MET A 117 14.02 -15.28 10.78
CA MET A 117 14.00 -15.39 9.31
C MET A 117 12.86 -14.62 8.64
N CYS A 118 12.20 -13.70 9.36
CA CYS A 118 11.09 -12.93 8.81
C CYS A 118 11.57 -11.76 7.94
N SER A 119 11.54 -11.95 6.62
CA SER A 119 12.01 -11.00 5.61
C SER A 119 10.94 -10.69 4.56
N GLY A 120 10.94 -9.44 4.09
CA GLY A 120 10.10 -8.99 2.99
C GLY A 120 8.71 -8.56 3.46
N PHE A 121 8.69 -7.61 4.40
CA PHE A 121 7.50 -6.88 4.81
C PHE A 121 7.16 -5.80 3.78
N THR A 122 5.88 -5.47 3.70
CA THR A 122 5.35 -4.40 2.86
C THR A 122 4.42 -3.54 3.69
N LEU A 123 4.72 -2.24 3.74
CA LEU A 123 3.83 -1.19 4.22
C LEU A 123 3.21 -0.50 3.01
N LYS A 124 1.88 -0.41 2.98
CA LYS A 124 1.12 0.35 1.99
C LYS A 124 0.31 1.43 2.69
N MET A 125 0.18 2.59 2.04
CA MET A 125 -0.73 3.63 2.50
C MET A 125 -1.39 4.33 1.32
N THR A 126 -2.71 4.49 1.37
CA THR A 126 -3.45 5.28 0.40
C THR A 126 -3.33 6.78 0.70
N ASN A 127 -3.58 7.61 -0.31
CA ASN A 127 -3.60 9.07 -0.18
C ASN A 127 -4.62 9.61 0.84
N ASP A 128 -5.65 8.82 1.17
CA ASP A 128 -6.65 9.18 2.17
C ASP A 128 -6.39 8.56 3.56
N GLY A 129 -5.28 7.84 3.77
CA GLY A 129 -4.85 7.40 5.10
C GLY A 129 -5.23 5.97 5.50
N HIS A 130 -5.67 5.12 4.57
CA HIS A 130 -5.74 3.68 4.84
C HIS A 130 -4.34 3.09 4.80
N VAL A 131 -4.00 2.28 5.79
CA VAL A 131 -2.69 1.63 5.94
C VAL A 131 -2.86 0.11 5.92
N SER A 132 -1.93 -0.58 5.27
CA SER A 132 -1.81 -2.04 5.26
C SER A 132 -0.37 -2.44 5.53
N VAL A 133 -0.17 -3.40 6.44
CA VAL A 133 1.12 -4.00 6.77
C VAL A 133 1.02 -5.50 6.61
N TYR A 134 1.89 -6.07 5.78
CA TYR A 134 1.96 -7.50 5.54
C TYR A 134 3.39 -7.99 5.56
N GLY A 135 3.64 -9.17 6.14
CA GLY A 135 4.96 -9.76 6.25
C GLY A 135 4.95 -11.27 6.02
N CYS A 136 6.03 -11.77 5.43
CA CYS A 136 6.31 -13.18 5.28
C CYS A 136 7.71 -13.50 5.80
N CYS A 137 8.01 -14.77 6.02
CA CYS A 137 9.28 -15.26 6.49
C CYS A 137 9.85 -16.29 5.50
N GLY A 138 11.19 -16.32 5.34
CA GLY A 138 11.88 -17.28 4.48
C GLY A 138 11.62 -17.12 2.97
N LYS A 139 11.60 -15.87 2.47
CA LYS A 139 11.60 -15.60 1.01
C LYS A 139 12.88 -16.04 0.34
#